data_AF-A0A843SCH8-F1
#
_entry.id   AF-A0A843SCH8-F1
#
_cell.length_a   1.000
_cell.length_b   1.000
_cell.length_c   1.000
_cell.angle_alpha   90.00
_cell.angle_beta   90.00
_cell.angle_gamma   90.00
#
_symmetry.space_group_name_H-M   'P 1'
#
loop_
_entity.id
_entity.type
_entity.pdbx_description
1 polymer ?
#
loop_
_entity_poly.entity_id
_entity_poly.type
_entity_poly.pdbx_seq_one_letter_code
_entity_poly.pdbx_strand_id
1 'polypeptide(L)'
;MSAHLPAIRAALAGRTVEAVVIGASAGGVGALLQLLPGLPAGYGRAVVALLHLPEFRQSHLAEVFQQRMAMPVREAADKEAVSSGTLYFAGSGYHLSVEMDRSFSLSCEAPLHFARPAIDYLMESAADAYGPALLGILLTGANHDGAVGMAAIARAGGLTVVQDPEQAEVAAMPREAIRLHQPDLVLPLDAIQTLLLMLEKN
;
A
#
# COMPACT_ATOMS: atom_id res chain seq x y z
N MET A 1 15.54 4.78 -20.09
CA MET A 1 15.47 5.24 -18.69
C MET A 1 14.07 5.77 -18.46
N SER A 2 13.37 5.34 -17.40
CA SER A 2 11.98 5.74 -17.15
C SER A 2 11.86 7.27 -17.09
N ALA A 3 10.90 7.83 -17.82
CA ALA A 3 10.64 9.28 -17.87
C ALA A 3 10.33 9.87 -16.47
N HIS A 4 9.93 9.02 -15.52
CA HIS A 4 9.56 9.40 -14.16
C HIS A 4 10.73 9.48 -13.19
N LEU A 5 11.93 9.00 -13.56
CA LEU A 5 13.08 8.92 -12.64
C LEU A 5 13.47 10.28 -12.01
N PRO A 6 13.46 11.42 -12.72
CA PRO A 6 13.73 12.72 -12.10
C PRO A 6 12.70 13.09 -11.02
N ALA A 7 11.41 12.86 -11.29
CA ALA A 7 10.33 13.15 -10.34
C ALA A 7 10.43 12.24 -9.11
N ILE A 8 10.69 10.95 -9.30
CA ILE A 8 10.92 9.99 -8.21
C ILE A 8 12.09 10.44 -7.32
N ARG A 9 13.22 10.83 -7.92
CA ARG A 9 14.39 11.32 -7.16
C ARG A 9 14.07 12.57 -6.35
N ALA A 10 13.36 13.52 -6.96
CA ALA A 10 12.96 14.75 -6.27
C ALA A 10 12.02 14.45 -5.09
N ALA A 11 11.05 13.56 -5.28
CA ALA A 11 10.10 13.16 -4.25
C ALA A 11 10.77 12.43 -3.07
N LEU A 12 11.79 11.60 -3.33
CA LEU A 12 12.54 10.87 -2.30
C LEU A 12 13.64 11.70 -1.61
N ALA A 13 13.99 12.87 -2.14
CA ALA A 13 15.11 13.65 -1.63
C ALA A 13 14.88 14.08 -0.16
N GLY A 14 15.80 13.70 0.73
CA GLY A 14 15.72 14.04 2.16
C GLY A 14 14.66 13.27 2.94
N ARG A 15 14.02 12.25 2.35
CA ARG A 15 13.06 11.38 3.03
C ARG A 15 13.69 10.05 3.43
N THR A 16 13.32 9.57 4.61
CA THR A 16 13.56 8.18 5.03
C THR A 16 12.22 7.49 5.06
N VAL A 17 12.06 6.40 4.29
CA VAL A 17 10.84 5.58 4.31
C VAL A 17 11.11 4.33 5.15
N GLU A 18 10.30 4.08 6.16
CA GLU A 18 10.38 2.89 7.02
C GLU A 18 9.38 1.81 6.62
N ALA A 19 8.18 2.23 6.19
CA ALA A 19 7.11 1.33 5.79
C ALA A 19 6.37 1.82 4.53
N VAL A 20 5.83 0.85 3.81
CA VAL A 20 5.01 1.06 2.61
C VAL A 20 3.63 0.46 2.86
N VAL A 21 2.57 1.23 2.67
CA VAL A 21 1.18 0.73 2.66
C VAL A 21 0.62 0.79 1.25
N ILE A 22 0.01 -0.29 0.79
CA ILE A 22 -0.52 -0.44 -0.57
C ILE A 22 -2.00 -0.81 -0.50
N GLY A 23 -2.86 -0.01 -1.11
CA GLY A 23 -4.28 -0.31 -1.28
C GLY A 23 -4.64 -0.65 -2.72
N ALA A 24 -5.41 -1.71 -2.94
CA ALA A 24 -5.92 -2.09 -4.25
C ALA A 24 -7.29 -2.79 -4.16
N SER A 25 -8.02 -2.84 -5.28
CA SER A 25 -9.31 -3.53 -5.36
C SER A 25 -9.46 -4.24 -6.72
N ALA A 26 -10.47 -3.92 -7.53
CA ALA A 26 -10.63 -4.45 -8.89
C ALA A 26 -9.37 -4.21 -9.76
N GLY A 27 -8.85 -5.30 -10.36
CA GLY A 27 -7.55 -5.33 -11.06
C GLY A 27 -6.31 -5.44 -10.15
N GLY A 28 -6.50 -5.41 -8.83
CA GLY A 28 -5.43 -5.29 -7.84
C GLY A 28 -4.51 -6.51 -7.76
N VAL A 29 -5.02 -7.73 -7.95
CA VAL A 29 -4.17 -8.95 -7.99
C VAL A 29 -3.14 -8.84 -9.11
N GLY A 30 -3.58 -8.48 -10.31
CA GLY A 30 -2.70 -8.31 -11.47
C GLY A 30 -1.69 -7.18 -11.25
N ALA A 31 -2.15 -6.04 -10.75
CA ALA A 31 -1.28 -4.91 -10.43
C ALA A 31 -0.19 -5.26 -9.41
N LEU A 32 -0.55 -5.96 -8.32
CA LEU A 32 0.39 -6.40 -7.29
C LEU A 32 1.37 -7.45 -7.81
N LEU A 33 0.92 -8.38 -8.66
CA LEU A 33 1.79 -9.38 -9.31
C LEU A 33 2.73 -8.78 -10.35
N GLN A 34 2.44 -7.60 -10.88
CA GLN A 34 3.37 -6.85 -11.72
C GLN A 34 4.34 -6.01 -10.88
N LEU A 35 3.84 -5.44 -9.78
CA LEU A 35 4.57 -4.47 -8.96
C LEU A 35 5.59 -5.13 -8.02
N LEU A 36 5.16 -6.15 -7.27
CA LEU A 36 5.93 -6.70 -6.14
C LEU A 36 6.99 -7.74 -6.55
N PRO A 37 6.73 -8.64 -7.51
CA PRO A 37 7.74 -9.57 -8.01
C PRO A 37 8.90 -8.80 -8.67
N GLY A 38 10.02 -8.73 -7.97
CA GLY A 38 11.16 -7.88 -8.32
C GLY A 38 11.83 -7.27 -7.09
N LEU A 39 11.12 -7.17 -5.96
CA LEU A 39 11.74 -6.81 -4.69
C LEU A 39 12.73 -7.92 -4.25
N PRO A 40 13.99 -7.57 -3.91
CA PRO A 40 15.01 -8.55 -3.54
C PRO A 40 14.73 -9.18 -2.17
N ALA A 41 15.35 -10.34 -1.90
CA ALA A 41 15.23 -11.01 -0.60
C ALA A 41 15.68 -10.13 0.58
N GLY A 42 16.63 -9.22 0.34
CA GLY A 42 17.14 -8.27 1.33
C GLY A 42 16.40 -6.94 1.36
N TYR A 43 15.23 -6.82 0.72
CA TYR A 43 14.44 -5.59 0.76
C TYR A 43 14.15 -5.20 2.20
N GLY A 44 14.58 -4.02 2.64
CA GLY A 44 14.65 -3.62 4.04
C GLY A 44 13.38 -2.95 4.59
N ARG A 45 12.39 -2.63 3.75
CA ARG A 45 11.17 -1.93 4.21
C ARG A 45 10.04 -2.90 4.51
N ALA A 46 9.25 -2.60 5.53
CA ALA A 46 7.99 -3.30 5.73
C ALA A 46 7.01 -2.91 4.62
N VAL A 47 6.32 -3.88 4.03
CA VAL A 47 5.28 -3.63 3.02
C VAL A 47 3.98 -4.22 3.54
N VAL A 48 2.92 -3.44 3.62
CA VAL A 48 1.59 -3.90 4.03
C VAL A 48 0.63 -3.64 2.88
N ALA A 49 0.10 -4.70 2.30
CA ALA A 49 -0.83 -4.66 1.18
C ALA A 49 -2.24 -5.06 1.63
N LEU A 50 -3.22 -4.24 1.27
CA LEU A 50 -4.63 -4.54 1.46
C LEU A 50 -5.28 -4.60 0.08
N LEU A 51 -5.81 -5.77 -0.24
CA LEU A 51 -6.62 -6.01 -1.42
C LEU A 51 -8.05 -6.27 -0.97
N HIS A 52 -9.04 -5.57 -1.54
CA HIS A 52 -10.44 -5.94 -1.28
C HIS A 52 -10.70 -7.37 -1.75
N LEU A 53 -11.09 -8.21 -0.80
CA LEU A 53 -11.53 -9.59 -1.03
C LEU A 53 -13.00 -9.73 -0.63
N PRO A 54 -13.73 -10.69 -1.22
CA PRO A 54 -15.06 -11.04 -0.73
C PRO A 54 -15.04 -11.46 0.75
N GLU A 55 -15.92 -10.89 1.58
CA GLU A 55 -15.91 -11.00 3.06
C GLU A 55 -15.91 -12.44 3.61
N PHE A 56 -16.51 -13.40 2.90
CA PHE A 56 -16.72 -14.77 3.39
C PHE A 56 -15.71 -15.79 2.85
N ARG A 57 -14.58 -15.35 2.29
CA ARG A 57 -13.55 -16.25 1.77
C ARG A 57 -12.25 -16.00 2.50
N GLN A 58 -11.67 -17.07 3.04
CA GLN A 58 -10.30 -17.04 3.56
C GLN A 58 -9.36 -16.51 2.47
N SER A 59 -8.49 -15.59 2.86
CA SER A 59 -7.46 -15.07 1.97
C SER A 59 -6.39 -16.15 1.75
N HIS A 60 -5.99 -16.33 0.50
CA HIS A 60 -4.83 -17.14 0.11
C HIS A 60 -3.72 -16.28 -0.52
N LEU A 61 -3.80 -14.95 -0.36
CA LEU A 61 -2.88 -14.02 -1.01
C LEU A 61 -1.45 -14.23 -0.53
N ALA A 62 -1.24 -14.40 0.78
CA ALA A 62 0.11 -14.60 1.31
C ALA A 62 0.78 -15.84 0.71
N GLU A 63 0.04 -16.95 0.60
CA GLU A 63 0.53 -18.21 0.03
C GLU A 63 0.84 -18.08 -1.46
N VAL A 64 -0.05 -17.42 -2.23
CA VAL A 64 0.12 -17.18 -3.66
C VAL A 64 1.34 -16.29 -3.92
N PHE A 65 1.49 -15.20 -3.18
CA PHE A 65 2.60 -14.27 -3.36
C PHE A 65 3.92 -14.83 -2.83
N GLN A 66 3.91 -15.66 -1.79
CA GLN A 66 5.14 -16.32 -1.31
C GLN A 66 5.83 -17.14 -2.40
N GLN A 67 5.08 -17.73 -3.34
CA GLN A 67 5.61 -18.47 -4.50
C GLN A 67 6.25 -17.58 -5.59
N ARG A 68 6.18 -16.25 -5.44
CA ARG A 68 6.65 -15.26 -6.42
C ARG A 68 7.61 -14.24 -5.82
N MET A 69 7.71 -14.18 -4.50
CA MET A 69 8.51 -13.22 -3.77
C MET A 69 9.77 -13.87 -3.19
N ALA A 70 10.87 -13.12 -3.20
CA ALA A 70 12.13 -13.53 -2.57
C ALA A 70 12.16 -13.18 -1.06
N MET A 71 11.34 -12.23 -0.62
CA MET A 71 11.17 -11.84 0.77
C MET A 71 10.02 -12.63 1.43
N PRO A 72 10.00 -12.75 2.78
CA PRO A 72 8.88 -13.32 3.51
C PRO A 72 7.55 -12.64 3.20
N VAL A 73 6.51 -13.45 2.99
CA VAL A 73 5.14 -13.00 2.80
C VAL A 73 4.25 -13.62 3.88
N ARG A 74 3.42 -12.81 4.54
CA ARG A 74 2.55 -13.23 5.64
C ARG A 74 1.17 -12.62 5.54
N GLU A 75 0.19 -13.26 6.14
CA GLU A 75 -1.04 -12.57 6.55
C GLU A 75 -0.76 -11.87 7.89
N ALA A 76 -1.20 -10.62 8.03
CA ALA A 76 -1.01 -9.85 9.27
C ALA A 76 -1.85 -10.43 10.42
N ALA A 77 -1.21 -10.68 11.57
CA ALA A 77 -1.88 -11.17 12.77
C ALA A 77 -2.08 -10.08 13.83
N ASP A 78 -3.15 -10.19 14.62
CA ASP A 78 -3.42 -9.27 15.74
C ASP A 78 -2.21 -9.21 16.69
N LYS A 79 -1.77 -7.98 17.01
CA LYS A 79 -0.64 -7.64 17.89
C LYS A 79 0.72 -8.12 17.40
N GLU A 80 0.84 -8.60 16.16
CA GLU A 80 2.14 -8.88 15.56
C GLU A 80 2.86 -7.55 15.28
N ALA A 81 4.16 -7.49 15.62
CA ALA A 81 5.00 -6.36 15.26
C ALA A 81 5.25 -6.32 13.75
N VAL A 82 5.06 -5.14 13.14
CA VAL A 82 5.34 -4.89 11.73
C VAL A 82 6.85 -5.01 11.49
N SER A 83 7.27 -6.11 10.89
CA SER A 83 8.69 -6.41 10.69
C SER A 83 9.21 -5.89 9.35
N SER A 84 10.36 -5.21 9.40
CA SER A 84 11.11 -4.81 8.20
C SER A 84 11.43 -6.01 7.30
N GLY A 85 11.42 -5.80 5.99
CA GLY A 85 11.68 -6.83 4.99
C GLY A 85 10.66 -7.95 4.95
N THR A 86 9.43 -7.69 5.37
CA THR A 86 8.29 -8.60 5.23
C THR A 86 7.16 -7.93 4.46
N LEU A 87 6.54 -8.68 3.55
CA LEU A 87 5.29 -8.31 2.90
C LEU A 87 4.14 -8.91 3.72
N TYR A 88 3.26 -8.05 4.22
CA TYR A 88 2.06 -8.43 4.93
C TYR A 88 0.84 -8.21 4.04
N PHE A 89 -0.09 -9.16 4.05
CA PHE A 89 -1.43 -8.99 3.51
C PHE A 89 -2.43 -8.83 4.65
N ALA A 90 -3.39 -7.93 4.48
CA ALA A 90 -4.58 -7.91 5.33
C ALA A 90 -5.40 -9.20 5.12
N GLY A 91 -5.84 -9.81 6.22
CA GLY A 91 -6.77 -10.93 6.21
C GLY A 91 -8.20 -10.50 5.86
N SER A 92 -9.08 -11.48 5.62
CA SER A 92 -10.51 -11.24 5.39
C SER A 92 -11.27 -11.07 6.70
N GLY A 93 -12.33 -10.24 6.72
CA GLY A 93 -13.32 -10.21 7.79
C GLY A 93 -13.03 -9.26 8.95
N TYR A 94 -11.84 -8.68 9.01
CA TYR A 94 -11.43 -7.65 9.98
C TYR A 94 -10.87 -6.44 9.26
N HIS A 95 -10.98 -5.25 9.85
CA HIS A 95 -10.13 -4.13 9.47
C HIS A 95 -8.73 -4.37 10.02
N LEU A 96 -7.71 -4.04 9.24
CA LEU A 96 -6.32 -4.05 9.66
C LEU A 96 -5.87 -2.62 9.91
N SER A 97 -5.30 -2.36 11.08
CA SER A 97 -4.71 -1.08 11.45
C SER A 97 -3.27 -1.26 11.93
N VAL A 98 -2.50 -0.18 11.94
CA VAL A 98 -1.16 -0.13 12.54
C VAL A 98 -1.18 0.80 13.75
N GLU A 99 -0.74 0.27 14.89
CA GLU A 99 -0.65 0.99 16.15
C GLU A 99 0.63 1.82 16.27
N MET A 100 0.66 2.78 17.19
CA MET A 100 1.81 3.67 17.43
C MET A 100 3.09 2.93 17.81
N ASP A 101 2.98 1.74 18.41
CA ASP A 101 4.11 0.88 18.78
C ASP A 101 4.59 -0.01 17.62
N ARG A 102 4.08 0.21 16.40
CA ARG A 102 4.37 -0.57 15.19
C ARG A 102 3.84 -2.00 15.26
N SER A 103 2.78 -2.26 16.01
CA SER A 103 2.05 -3.53 15.94
C SER A 103 0.81 -3.42 15.05
N PHE A 104 0.32 -4.56 14.56
CA PHE A 104 -0.97 -4.64 13.90
C PHE A 104 -2.10 -4.76 14.93
N SER A 105 -3.27 -4.22 14.60
CA SER A 105 -4.52 -4.52 15.31
C SER A 105 -5.62 -4.90 14.34
N LEU A 106 -6.48 -5.81 14.78
CA LEU A 106 -7.64 -6.26 14.01
C LEU A 106 -8.94 -5.81 14.67
N SER A 107 -9.84 -5.19 13.91
CA SER A 107 -11.13 -4.72 14.43
C SER A 107 -12.32 -5.25 13.64
N CYS A 108 -13.46 -5.39 14.34
CA CYS A 108 -14.74 -5.80 13.78
C CYS A 108 -15.68 -4.61 13.57
N GLU A 109 -15.16 -3.40 13.42
CA GLU A 109 -15.97 -2.22 13.15
C GLU A 109 -16.82 -2.40 11.88
N ALA A 110 -17.85 -1.55 11.75
CA ALA A 110 -18.75 -1.63 10.62
C ALA A 110 -17.97 -1.39 9.30
N PRO A 111 -18.29 -2.12 8.22
CA PRO A 111 -17.63 -1.92 6.93
C PRO A 111 -17.65 -0.46 6.48
N LEU A 112 -16.48 0.05 6.08
CA LEU A 112 -16.35 1.36 5.47
C LEU A 112 -16.38 1.19 3.95
N HIS A 113 -17.15 2.04 3.25
CA HIS A 113 -17.37 1.89 1.80
C HIS A 113 -17.85 0.50 1.37
N PHE A 114 -18.61 -0.19 2.23
CA PHE A 114 -19.10 -1.58 2.04
C PHE A 114 -17.98 -2.64 2.00
N ALA A 115 -16.79 -2.33 2.50
CA ALA A 115 -15.66 -3.23 2.54
C ALA A 115 -15.13 -3.44 3.97
N ARG A 116 -14.79 -4.69 4.29
CA ARG A 116 -13.97 -5.05 5.44
C ARG A 116 -12.99 -6.17 5.04
N PRO A 117 -11.68 -5.91 4.94
CA PRO A 117 -10.97 -4.69 5.37
C PRO A 117 -11.19 -3.49 4.44
N ALA A 118 -11.01 -2.28 4.98
CA ALA A 118 -11.05 -1.02 4.23
C ALA A 118 -9.66 -0.36 4.23
N ILE A 119 -9.29 0.19 3.09
CA ILE A 119 -7.97 0.77 2.81
C ILE A 119 -7.76 2.04 3.62
N ASP A 120 -8.79 2.87 3.75
CA ASP A 120 -8.72 4.10 4.53
C ASP A 120 -8.28 3.85 5.98
N TYR A 121 -8.86 2.84 6.67
CA TYR A 121 -8.45 2.50 8.05
C TYR A 121 -6.97 2.13 8.17
N LEU A 122 -6.47 1.30 7.25
CA LEU A 122 -5.05 0.92 7.23
C LEU A 122 -4.16 2.14 6.98
N MET A 123 -4.52 2.97 6.00
CA MET A 123 -3.71 4.12 5.60
C MET A 123 -3.72 5.22 6.67
N GLU A 124 -4.87 5.49 7.31
CA GLU A 124 -4.99 6.49 8.39
C GLU A 124 -4.17 6.07 9.61
N SER A 125 -4.35 4.84 10.09
CA SER A 125 -3.61 4.34 11.25
C SER A 125 -2.10 4.24 10.98
N ALA A 126 -1.71 3.82 9.77
CA ALA A 126 -0.31 3.84 9.36
C ALA A 126 0.25 5.27 9.31
N ALA A 127 -0.54 6.26 8.85
CA ALA A 127 -0.13 7.65 8.82
C ALA A 127 0.13 8.19 10.23
N ASP A 128 -0.75 7.90 11.18
CA ASP A 128 -0.58 8.27 12.59
C ASP A 128 0.68 7.64 13.18
N ALA A 129 0.91 6.36 12.90
CA ALA A 129 2.09 5.67 13.39
C ALA A 129 3.37 6.24 12.75
N TYR A 130 3.50 6.20 11.41
CA TYR A 130 4.76 6.42 10.69
C TYR A 130 5.03 7.88 10.31
N GLY A 131 4.00 8.72 10.23
CA GLY A 131 4.14 10.12 9.87
C GLY A 131 4.95 10.31 8.58
N PRO A 132 6.02 11.15 8.58
CA PRO A 132 6.86 11.39 7.41
C PRO A 132 7.60 10.17 6.86
N ALA A 133 7.71 9.10 7.65
CA ALA A 133 8.42 7.88 7.27
C ALA A 133 7.54 6.87 6.50
N LEU A 134 6.27 7.22 6.23
CA LEU A 134 5.36 6.37 5.48
C LEU A 134 5.40 6.67 3.98
N LEU A 135 5.33 5.62 3.17
CA LEU A 135 4.93 5.70 1.77
C LEU A 135 3.55 5.05 1.59
N GLY A 136 2.57 5.83 1.16
CA GLY A 136 1.25 5.36 0.74
C GLY A 136 1.16 5.16 -0.76
N ILE A 137 0.66 4.01 -1.20
CA ILE A 137 0.45 3.69 -2.61
C ILE A 137 -1.01 3.26 -2.81
N LEU A 138 -1.74 3.95 -3.69
CA LEU A 138 -3.10 3.57 -4.08
C LEU A 138 -3.15 3.12 -5.52
N LEU A 139 -3.62 1.90 -5.76
CA LEU A 139 -3.69 1.27 -7.07
C LEU A 139 -5.13 1.22 -7.60
N THR A 140 -5.29 0.57 -8.75
CA THR A 140 -6.56 0.26 -9.42
C THR A 140 -7.67 -0.23 -8.48
N GLY A 141 -8.90 0.20 -8.74
CA GLY A 141 -10.08 -0.26 -8.03
C GLY A 141 -11.38 0.47 -8.36
N ALA A 142 -12.49 -0.12 -7.94
CA ALA A 142 -13.85 0.18 -8.39
C ALA A 142 -14.67 1.08 -7.44
N ASN A 143 -14.11 1.53 -6.32
CA ASN A 143 -14.78 2.40 -5.36
C ASN A 143 -13.90 3.62 -4.99
N HIS A 144 -14.17 4.24 -3.84
CA HIS A 144 -13.49 5.46 -3.38
C HIS A 144 -12.61 5.21 -2.14
N ASP A 145 -12.52 3.97 -1.69
CA ASP A 145 -11.76 3.60 -0.49
C ASP A 145 -10.25 3.82 -0.73
N GLY A 146 -9.57 4.31 0.30
CA GLY A 146 -8.18 4.71 0.27
C GLY A 146 -7.96 6.18 -0.12
N ALA A 147 -8.97 6.88 -0.65
CA ALA A 147 -8.79 8.27 -1.03
C ALA A 147 -8.65 9.21 0.20
N VAL A 148 -9.37 8.93 1.28
CA VAL A 148 -9.27 9.70 2.53
C VAL A 148 -7.96 9.36 3.26
N GLY A 149 -7.60 8.09 3.27
CA GLY A 149 -6.35 7.56 3.81
C GLY A 149 -5.13 8.16 3.11
N MET A 150 -5.13 8.24 1.78
CA MET A 150 -4.06 8.92 1.04
C MET A 150 -3.94 10.40 1.44
N ALA A 151 -5.05 11.11 1.64
CA ALA A 151 -5.03 12.47 2.14
C ALA A 151 -4.51 12.55 3.60
N ALA A 152 -4.76 11.54 4.43
CA ALA A 152 -4.22 11.45 5.78
C ALA A 152 -2.70 11.25 5.78
N ILE A 153 -2.19 10.35 4.93
CA ILE A 153 -0.74 10.13 4.75
C ILE A 153 -0.06 11.44 4.35
N ALA A 154 -0.63 12.17 3.38
CA ALA A 154 -0.10 13.47 2.97
C ALA A 154 -0.09 14.50 4.11
N ARG A 155 -1.18 14.60 4.89
CA ARG A 155 -1.25 15.51 6.06
C ARG A 155 -0.22 15.17 7.14
N ALA A 156 0.09 13.88 7.31
CA ALA A 156 1.11 13.41 8.24
C ALA A 156 2.56 13.60 7.72
N GLY A 157 2.71 14.11 6.49
CA GLY A 157 4.01 14.37 5.85
C GLY A 157 4.59 13.17 5.13
N GLY A 158 3.86 12.05 5.04
CA GLY A 158 4.27 10.86 4.29
C GLY A 158 4.31 11.13 2.78
N LEU A 159 4.92 10.20 2.04
CA LEU A 159 4.97 10.24 0.57
C LEU A 159 3.74 9.53 0.00
N THR A 160 3.06 10.15 -0.96
CA THR A 160 1.83 9.62 -1.57
C THR A 160 2.02 9.34 -3.06
N VAL A 161 1.65 8.13 -3.47
CA VAL A 161 1.76 7.68 -4.86
C VAL A 161 0.43 7.07 -5.29
N VAL A 162 -0.09 7.53 -6.42
CA VAL A 162 -1.32 6.99 -7.01
C VAL A 162 -0.98 6.37 -8.36
N GLN A 163 -1.53 5.18 -8.65
CA GLN A 163 -1.41 4.59 -9.97
C GLN A 163 -2.05 5.52 -11.01
N ASP A 164 -1.36 5.75 -12.14
CA ASP A 164 -1.89 6.49 -13.27
C ASP A 164 -3.29 5.96 -13.66
N PRO A 165 -4.36 6.77 -13.53
CA PRO A 165 -5.71 6.34 -13.85
C PRO A 165 -5.92 5.92 -15.30
N GLU A 166 -5.07 6.36 -16.23
CA GLU A 166 -5.13 5.94 -17.64
C GLU A 166 -4.59 4.53 -17.87
N GLN A 167 -3.80 4.01 -16.92
CA GLN A 167 -3.17 2.69 -16.97
C GLN A 167 -3.72 1.73 -15.91
N ALA A 168 -4.63 2.20 -15.06
CA ALA A 168 -5.37 1.37 -14.13
C ALA A 168 -6.43 0.53 -14.87
N GLU A 169 -6.59 -0.73 -14.48
CA GLU A 169 -7.67 -1.59 -15.00
C GLU A 169 -9.04 -0.98 -14.65
N VAL A 170 -9.17 -0.49 -13.42
CA VAL A 170 -10.33 0.27 -12.94
C VAL A 170 -9.85 1.55 -12.26
N ALA A 171 -10.26 2.68 -12.83
CA ALA A 171 -9.70 3.99 -12.50
C ALA A 171 -10.43 4.74 -11.36
N ALA A 172 -11.48 4.17 -10.75
CA ALA A 172 -12.32 4.91 -9.80
C ALA A 172 -11.55 5.32 -8.54
N MET A 173 -10.85 4.37 -7.88
CA MET A 173 -10.04 4.65 -6.69
C MET A 173 -8.91 5.67 -6.97
N PRO A 174 -8.06 5.48 -8.00
CA PRO A 174 -7.04 6.48 -8.35
C PRO A 174 -7.59 7.87 -8.64
N ARG A 175 -8.70 7.98 -9.38
CA ARG A 175 -9.32 9.28 -9.70
C ARG A 175 -9.83 9.98 -8.45
N GLU A 176 -10.44 9.23 -7.53
CA GLU A 176 -10.95 9.82 -6.30
C GLU A 176 -9.83 10.32 -5.40
N ALA A 177 -8.73 9.58 -5.27
CA ALA A 177 -7.56 10.04 -4.51
C ALA A 177 -7.00 11.36 -5.07
N ILE A 178 -6.82 11.45 -6.39
CA ILE A 178 -6.36 12.68 -7.07
C ILE A 178 -7.37 13.83 -6.89
N ARG A 179 -8.67 13.53 -6.85
CA ARG A 179 -9.72 14.54 -6.66
C ARG A 179 -9.70 15.12 -5.24
N LEU A 180 -9.46 14.29 -4.22
CA LEU A 180 -9.45 14.71 -2.82
C LEU A 180 -8.15 15.41 -2.40
N HIS A 181 -7.01 15.01 -3.00
CA HIS A 181 -5.71 15.59 -2.70
C HIS A 181 -4.77 15.44 -3.90
N GLN A 182 -3.84 16.38 -4.08
CA GLN A 182 -2.80 16.28 -5.11
C GLN A 182 -1.66 15.36 -4.63
N PRO A 183 -1.56 14.10 -5.12
CA PRO A 183 -0.52 13.18 -4.66
C PRO A 183 0.86 13.69 -5.08
N ASP A 184 1.90 13.29 -4.35
CA ASP A 184 3.28 13.65 -4.71
C ASP A 184 3.66 13.10 -6.09
N LEU A 185 3.19 11.89 -6.41
CA LEU A 185 3.44 11.23 -7.69
C LEU A 185 2.19 10.51 -8.21
N VAL A 186 1.96 10.64 -9.52
CA VAL A 186 1.02 9.80 -10.29
C VAL A 186 1.85 8.99 -11.28
N LEU A 187 1.87 7.67 -11.14
CA LEU A 187 2.84 6.81 -11.81
C LEU A 187 2.24 5.55 -12.44
N PRO A 188 2.77 5.07 -13.58
CA PRO A 188 2.52 3.71 -14.04
C PRO A 188 3.19 2.67 -13.13
N LEU A 189 2.73 1.41 -13.19
CA LEU A 189 3.19 0.34 -12.29
C LEU A 189 4.71 0.10 -12.36
N ASP A 190 5.34 0.21 -13.53
CA ASP A 190 6.79 0.04 -13.69
C ASP A 190 7.60 1.18 -13.01
N ALA A 191 7.06 2.39 -13.01
CA ALA A 191 7.65 3.52 -12.30
C ALA A 191 7.44 3.40 -10.78
N ILE A 192 6.30 2.88 -10.32
CA ILE A 192 6.08 2.55 -8.89
C ILE A 192 7.07 1.46 -8.46
N GLN A 193 7.29 0.43 -9.29
CA GLN A 193 8.30 -0.59 -9.00
C GLN A 193 9.71 0.02 -8.91
N THR A 194 10.04 0.93 -9.83
CA THR A 194 11.32 1.67 -9.79
C THR A 194 11.49 2.47 -8.50
N LEU A 195 10.43 3.16 -8.05
CA LEU A 195 10.40 3.88 -6.78
C LEU A 195 10.70 2.94 -5.60
N LEU A 196 10.00 1.81 -5.50
CA LEU A 196 10.21 0.83 -4.42
C LEU A 196 11.67 0.35 -4.38
N LEU A 197 12.24 -0.02 -5.54
CA LEU A 197 13.64 -0.46 -5.62
C LEU A 197 14.67 0.61 -5.25
N MET A 198 14.30 1.90 -5.33
CA MET A 198 15.17 3.00 -4.92
C MET A 198 15.21 3.18 -3.39
N LEU A 199 14.19 2.71 -2.66
CA LEU A 199 14.17 2.79 -1.20
C LEU A 199 15.27 1.94 -0.52
N GLU A 200 15.84 0.97 -1.25
CA GLU A 200 16.97 0.15 -0.77
C GLU A 200 18.32 0.86 -0.89
N LYS A 201 18.41 1.87 -1.76
CA LYS A 201 19.68 2.55 -2.08
C LYS A 201 19.89 3.84 -1.27
N ASN A 202 18.90 4.20 -0.45
CA ASN A 202 18.87 5.36 0.42
C ASN A 202 18.92 4.91 1.89
#